data_AF-E0XYS2-F1
#
_entry.id   AF-E0XYS2-F1
#
_cell.length_a   1.000
_cell.length_b   1.000
_cell.length_c   1.000
_cell.angle_alpha   90.00
_cell.angle_beta   90.00
_cell.angle_gamma   90.00
#
_symmetry.space_group_name_H-M   'P 1'
#
loop_
_entity.id
_entity.type
_entity.pdbx_description
1 polymer ?
#
loop_
_entity_poly.entity_id
_entity_poly.type
_entity_poly.pdbx_seq_one_letter_code
_entity_poly.pdbx_strand_id
1 'polypeptide(L)' 'MNEYTEQKQSSLFDTVKLLGSVLILLAGIVSYYYLIQISILFRVLIILTSVVISLVIFFQTLRGKILWGILPRIKG' A
#
# COMPACT_ATOMS: atom_id res chain seq x y z
N MET A 1 23.65 -23.02 -7.17
CA MET A 1 22.57 -23.84 -6.57
C MET A 1 21.81 -22.96 -5.58
N ASN A 2 20.87 -22.11 -6.03
CA ASN A 2 20.21 -21.13 -5.15
C ASN A 2 18.94 -20.43 -5.71
N GLU A 3 18.40 -20.85 -6.86
CA GLU A 3 17.18 -20.22 -7.43
C GLU A 3 15.96 -20.27 -6.50
N TYR A 4 15.86 -21.32 -5.67
CA TYR A 4 14.80 -21.47 -4.67
C TYR A 4 14.85 -20.40 -3.56
N THR A 5 16.05 -19.91 -3.22
CA THR A 5 16.25 -18.93 -2.16
C THR A 5 15.87 -17.53 -2.63
N GLU A 6 16.18 -17.21 -3.89
CA GLU A 6 15.86 -15.92 -4.51
C GLU A 6 14.35 -15.75 -4.74
N GLN A 7 13.65 -16.81 -5.20
CA GLN A 7 12.20 -16.76 -5.35
C GLN A 7 11.46 -16.60 -4.02
N LYS A 8 11.92 -17.30 -2.97
CA LYS A 8 11.33 -17.20 -1.63
C LYS A 8 11.58 -15.83 -1.01
N GLN A 9 12.78 -15.27 -1.20
CA GLN A 9 13.11 -13.92 -0.74
C GLN A 9 12.26 -12.86 -1.45
N SER A 10 12.10 -12.95 -2.78
CA SER A 10 11.24 -12.05 -3.55
C SER A 10 9.79 -12.06 -3.03
N SER A 11 9.23 -13.25 -2.78
CA SER A 11 7.87 -13.41 -2.23
C SER A 11 7.67 -12.81 -0.83
N LEU A 12 8.68 -12.93 0.05
CA LEU A 12 8.66 -12.32 1.37
C LEU A 12 8.74 -10.79 1.30
N PHE A 13 9.60 -10.24 0.44
CA PHE A 13 9.71 -8.80 0.22
C PHE A 13 8.41 -8.19 -0.30
N ASP A 14 7.69 -8.87 -1.18
CA ASP A 14 6.37 -8.41 -1.65
C ASP A 14 5.32 -8.44 -0.54
N THR A 15 5.36 -9.44 0.34
CA THR A 15 4.46 -9.51 1.50
C THR A 15 4.74 -8.39 2.49
N VAL A 16 6.01 -8.06 2.74
CA VAL A 16 6.41 -6.95 3.60
C VAL A 16 5.96 -5.61 3.01
N LYS A 17 6.09 -5.41 1.68
CA LYS A 17 5.56 -4.21 1.01
C LYS A 17 4.06 -4.07 1.18
N LEU A 18 3.33 -5.18 1.08
CA LEU A 18 1.88 -5.19 1.28
C LEU A 18 1.52 -4.81 2.72
N LEU A 19 2.20 -5.41 3.70
CA LEU A 19 1.99 -5.12 5.11
C LEU A 19 2.33 -3.65 5.42
N GLY A 20 3.40 -3.13 4.82
CA GLY A 20 3.80 -1.72 4.90
C GLY A 20 2.75 -0.77 4.36
N SER A 21 2.10 -1.09 3.22
CA SER A 21 0.99 -0.31 2.67
C SER A 21 -0.19 -0.21 3.65
N VAL A 22 -0.53 -1.32 4.32
CA VAL A 22 -1.59 -1.35 5.34
C VAL A 22 -1.20 -0.52 6.57
N LEU A 23 0.04 -0.66 7.04
CA LEU A 23 0.56 0.13 8.17
C LEU A 23 0.56 1.63 7.88
N ILE A 24 0.91 2.04 6.65
CA ILE A 24 0.87 3.45 6.23
C ILE A 24 -0.57 3.96 6.23
N LEU A 25 -1.52 3.17 5.73
CA LEU A 25 -2.94 3.53 5.74
C LEU A 25 -3.44 3.73 7.18
N LEU A 26 -3.08 2.80 8.08
CA LEU A 26 -3.39 2.91 9.51
C LEU A 26 -2.72 4.14 10.15
N ALA A 27 -1.46 4.42 9.81
CA ALA A 27 -0.75 5.60 10.32
C ALA A 27 -1.44 6.91 9.88
N GLY A 28 -1.96 6.98 8.65
CA GLY A 28 -2.75 8.13 8.19
C GLY A 28 -4.03 8.32 8.99
N ILE A 29 -4.74 7.23 9.28
CA ILE A 29 -5.95 7.26 10.13
C ILE A 29 -5.59 7.73 11.55
N VAL A 30 -4.57 7.16 12.16
CA VAL A 30 -4.11 7.55 13.51
C VAL A 30 -3.68 9.02 13.55
N SER A 31 -2.99 9.49 12.51
CA SER A 31 -2.56 10.90 12.39
C SER A 31 -3.75 11.87 12.39
N TYR A 32 -4.88 11.51 11.77
CA TYR A 32 -6.09 12.33 11.79
C TYR A 32 -6.66 12.54 13.19
N TYR A 33 -6.60 11.50 14.04
CA TYR A 33 -7.08 11.54 15.42
C TYR A 33 -6.10 12.19 16.38
N TYR A 34 -4.79 12.16 16.12
CA TYR A 34 -3.78 12.78 17.00
C TYR A 34 -3.53 14.26 16.70
N LEU A 35 -3.61 14.67 15.43
CA LEU A 35 -3.31 16.05 15.02
C LEU A 35 -4.51 16.98 15.28
N ILE A 36 -5.08 16.93 16.49
CA ILE A 36 -6.33 17.64 16.82
C ILE A 36 -6.16 19.16 16.77
N GLN A 37 -4.94 19.64 17.01
CA GLN A 37 -4.59 21.06 17.07
C GLN A 37 -4.39 21.69 15.69
N ILE A 38 -4.32 20.88 14.62
CA ILE A 38 -4.10 21.34 13.25
C ILE A 38 -5.41 21.59 12.52
N SER A 39 -5.45 22.67 11.72
CA SER A 39 -6.56 23.03 10.84
C SER A 39 -7.06 21.85 10.02
N ILE A 40 -8.38 21.75 9.89
CA ILE A 40 -9.07 20.64 9.22
C ILE A 40 -8.53 20.36 7.80
N LEU A 41 -8.15 21.40 7.06
CA LEU A 41 -7.58 21.29 5.71
C LEU A 41 -6.28 20.49 5.68
N PHE A 42 -5.39 20.71 6.65
CA PHE A 42 -4.13 19.97 6.75
C PHE A 42 -4.37 18.51 7.13
N ARG A 43 -5.35 18.22 7.99
CA ARG A 43 -5.70 16.83 8.32
C ARG A 43 -6.23 16.06 7.11
N VAL A 44 -7.08 16.70 6.31
CA VAL A 44 -7.56 16.11 5.05
C VAL A 44 -6.39 15.85 4.10
N LEU A 45 -5.45 16.79 4.00
CA LEU A 45 -4.27 16.64 3.15
C LEU A 45 -3.37 15.46 3.58
N ILE A 46 -3.20 15.26 4.89
CA ILE A 46 -2.45 14.12 5.46
C ILE A 46 -3.15 12.79 5.17
N ILE A 47 -4.46 12.71 5.34
CA ILE A 47 -5.22 11.51 4.96
C ILE A 47 -5.06 11.26 3.45
N LEU A 48 -5.23 12.29 2.62
CA LEU A 48 -5.19 12.17 1.18
C LEU A 48 -3.82 11.65 0.71
N THR A 49 -2.74 12.23 1.23
CA THR A 49 -1.37 11.79 0.94
C THR A 49 -1.13 10.36 1.44
N SER A 50 -1.60 10.00 2.63
CA SER A 50 -1.50 8.62 3.15
C SER A 50 -2.23 7.61 2.26
N VAL A 51 -3.41 7.97 1.75
CA VAL A 51 -4.19 7.12 0.82
C VAL A 51 -3.42 6.94 -0.49
N VAL A 52 -2.90 8.03 -1.07
CA VAL A 52 -2.11 7.99 -2.30
C VAL A 52 -0.87 7.11 -2.13
N ILE A 53 -0.12 7.29 -1.04
CA ILE A 53 1.08 6.49 -0.75
C ILE A 53 0.72 5.02 -0.57
N SER A 54 -0.36 4.72 0.16
CA SER A 54 -0.84 3.35 0.36
C SER A 54 -1.22 2.70 -0.97
N LEU A 55 -1.93 3.41 -1.84
CA LEU A 55 -2.28 2.95 -3.21
C LEU A 55 -1.04 2.71 -4.06
N VAL A 56 -0.07 3.62 -4.05
CA VAL A 56 1.18 3.49 -4.83
C VAL A 56 1.93 2.23 -4.40
N ILE A 57 2.07 1.99 -3.10
CA ILE A 57 2.74 0.80 -2.57
C ILE A 57 1.94 -0.47 -2.89
N PHE A 58 0.61 -0.40 -2.79
CA PHE A 58 -0.27 -1.50 -3.14
C PHE A 58 -0.12 -1.90 -4.62
N PHE A 59 -0.11 -0.93 -5.53
CA PHE A 59 0.10 -1.16 -6.96
C PHE A 59 1.53 -1.59 -7.31
N GLN A 60 2.53 -1.23 -6.51
CA GLN A 60 3.88 -1.77 -6.65
C GLN A 60 3.99 -3.23 -6.23
N THR A 61 3.04 -3.77 -5.47
CA THR A 61 3.06 -5.15 -5.00
C THR A 61 2.55 -6.11 -6.08
N LEU A 62 3.11 -7.33 -6.16
CA LEU A 62 2.65 -8.36 -7.10
C LEU A 62 1.13 -8.58 -7.05
N ARG A 63 0.50 -8.53 -5.87
CA ARG A 63 -0.96 -8.67 -5.73
C ARG A 63 -1.74 -7.52 -6.37
N GLY A 64 -1.25 -6.29 -6.29
CA GLY A 64 -1.86 -5.13 -6.96
C GLY A 64 -1.74 -5.20 -8.48
N LYS A 65 -0.58 -5.66 -8.99
CA LYS A 65 -0.40 -5.96 -10.42
C LYS A 65 -1.28 -7.11 -10.90
N ILE A 66 -1.44 -8.17 -10.09
CA ILE A 66 -2.35 -9.28 -10.38
C ILE A 66 -3.77 -8.75 -10.50
N LEU A 67 -4.27 -8.00 -9.50
CA LEU A 67 -5.61 -7.38 -9.51
C LEU A 67 -5.83 -6.47 -10.73
N TRP A 68 -4.86 -5.63 -11.09
CA TRP A 68 -4.93 -4.81 -12.30
C TRP A 68 -4.91 -5.66 -13.58
N GLY A 69 -4.16 -6.75 -13.59
CA GLY A 69 -4.11 -7.71 -14.71
C GLY A 69 -5.38 -8.53 -14.88
N ILE A 70 -6.21 -8.70 -13.84
CA ILE A 70 -7.54 -9.33 -13.95
C ILE A 70 -8.57 -8.37 -14.55
N LEU A 71 -8.41 -7.06 -14.35
CA LEU A 71 -9.35 -6.05 -14.83
C LEU A 71 -9.58 -6.09 -16.37
N PRO A 72 -8.57 -6.26 -17.24
CA PRO A 72 -8.81 -6.48 -18.66
C PRO A 72 -9.41 -7.86 -18.99
N ARG A 73 -9.37 -8.84 -18.08
CA ARG A 73 -9.91 -10.19 -18.28
C ARG A 73 -11.42 -10.33 -18.01
N ILE A 74 -12.05 -9.30 -17.43
CA ILE A 74 -13.49 -9.32 -17.07
C ILE A 74 -14.38 -8.78 -18.23
N LYS A 75 -13.78 -8.39 -19.37
CA LYS A 75 -14.49 -8.24 -20.65
C LYS A 75 -14.33 -9.51 -21.48
N GLY A 76 -15.04 -10.57 -21.10
CA GLY A 76 -15.12 -11.83 -21.85
C GLY A 76 -16.52 -12.39 -21.71
#